data_AF-A0A8S3J5S3-F1
#
_entry.id   AF-A0A8S3J5S3-F1
#
_cell.length_a   1.000
_cell.length_b   1.000
_cell.length_c   1.000
_cell.angle_alpha   90.00
_cell.angle_beta   90.00
_cell.angle_gamma   90.00
#
_symmetry.space_group_name_H-M   'P 1'
#
loop_
_entity.id
_entity.type
_entity.pdbx_description
1 polymer ?
#
loop_
_entity_poly.entity_id
_entity_poly.type
_entity_poly.pdbx_seq_one_letter_code
_entity_poly.pdbx_strand_id
1 'polypeptide(L)'
;TSSALYHRVASQRFYMNPLATYALPPLSYADYSTTYRQAWSALQTDLPLNVHLLTFDQIDTNKYLIRVENYFELHEDDTYSHPVIVDLQKLFQSQGVISDIAEMILTANLRITDMKRLEWVTTDNRSSKIDVKKDLSLKDLNILLNPMEIRTFLVTVE
;
A
#
# COMPACT_ATOMS: atom_id res chain seq x y z
N THR A 1 -11.68 1.91 23.01
CA THR A 1 -11.67 2.12 21.54
C THR A 1 -11.92 3.59 21.28
N SER A 2 -11.00 4.26 20.59
CA SER A 2 -11.06 5.70 20.32
C SER A 2 -12.11 6.03 19.26
N SER A 3 -12.72 7.23 19.32
CA SER A 3 -13.61 7.73 18.27
C SER A 3 -12.90 7.76 16.90
N ALA A 4 -11.61 8.12 16.89
CA ALA A 4 -10.80 8.19 15.69
C ALA A 4 -10.71 6.85 14.94
N LEU A 5 -10.55 5.73 15.67
CA LEU A 5 -10.53 4.39 15.08
C LEU A 5 -11.79 4.09 14.27
N TYR A 6 -12.97 4.38 14.85
CA TYR A 6 -14.23 4.14 14.15
C TYR A 6 -14.37 5.04 12.92
N HIS A 7 -14.01 6.32 13.04
CA HIS A 7 -14.08 7.24 11.92
C HIS A 7 -13.18 6.81 10.75
N ARG A 8 -11.91 6.48 11.01
CA ARG A 8 -10.95 6.05 9.97
C ARG A 8 -11.45 4.82 9.22
N VAL A 9 -11.78 3.75 9.95
CA VAL A 9 -12.20 2.47 9.36
C VAL A 9 -13.55 2.59 8.64
N ALA A 10 -14.53 3.29 9.25
CA ALA A 10 -15.83 3.46 8.63
C ALA A 10 -15.74 4.28 7.33
N SER A 11 -14.97 5.38 7.35
CA SER A 11 -14.83 6.26 6.17
C SER A 11 -14.18 5.51 5.00
N GLN A 12 -13.14 4.73 5.27
CA GLN A 12 -12.49 3.89 4.27
C GLN A 12 -13.46 2.86 3.68
N ARG A 13 -14.23 2.16 4.52
CA ARG A 13 -15.24 1.18 4.07
C ARG A 13 -16.35 1.80 3.24
N PHE A 14 -16.78 3.01 3.58
CA PHE A 14 -17.79 3.73 2.81
C PHE A 14 -17.24 4.17 1.45
N TYR A 15 -15.98 4.62 1.39
CA TYR A 15 -15.34 5.03 0.14
C TYR A 15 -15.04 3.83 -0.78
N MET A 16 -14.58 2.71 -0.21
CA MET A 16 -14.22 1.48 -0.94
C MET A 16 -15.34 0.44 -0.91
N ASN A 17 -16.60 0.88 -1.10
CA ASN A 17 -17.71 -0.06 -1.10
C ASN A 17 -17.60 -1.04 -2.28
N PRO A 18 -17.99 -2.32 -2.11
CA PRO A 18 -17.95 -3.29 -3.21
C PRO A 18 -18.78 -2.85 -4.40
N LEU A 19 -18.24 -3.04 -5.61
CA LEU A 19 -18.96 -2.85 -6.85
C LEU A 19 -19.73 -4.12 -7.20
N ALA A 20 -21.06 -4.03 -7.21
CA ALA A 20 -21.91 -5.14 -7.62
C ALA A 20 -21.98 -5.18 -9.16
N THR A 21 -21.60 -6.32 -9.75
CA THR A 21 -21.75 -6.59 -11.18
C THR A 21 -22.69 -7.78 -11.38
N TYR A 22 -23.44 -7.77 -12.48
CA TYR A 22 -24.41 -8.82 -12.80
C TYR A 22 -24.21 -9.27 -14.24
N ALA A 23 -24.36 -10.57 -14.47
CA ALA A 23 -24.31 -11.17 -15.80
C ALA A 23 -25.40 -12.25 -15.88
N LEU A 24 -25.91 -12.49 -17.09
CA LEU A 24 -26.84 -13.58 -17.38
C LEU A 24 -26.07 -14.73 -18.02
N PRO A 25 -25.59 -15.72 -17.26
CA PRO A 25 -24.90 -16.86 -17.83
C PRO A 25 -25.91 -17.77 -18.55
N PRO A 26 -25.55 -18.37 -19.70
CA PRO A 26 -26.37 -19.37 -20.38
C PRO A 26 -26.34 -20.74 -19.68
N LEU A 27 -25.57 -20.87 -18.59
CA LEU A 27 -25.30 -22.10 -17.86
C LEU A 27 -26.16 -22.18 -16.58
N SER A 28 -26.39 -23.40 -16.11
CA SER A 28 -26.91 -23.63 -14.76
C SER A 28 -25.90 -23.16 -13.69
N TYR A 29 -26.35 -22.91 -12.46
CA TYR A 29 -25.44 -22.54 -11.36
C TYR A 29 -24.37 -23.61 -11.13
N ALA A 30 -24.73 -24.89 -11.22
CA ALA A 30 -23.81 -26.01 -11.02
C ALA A 30 -22.69 -25.99 -12.08
N ASP A 31 -23.03 -25.87 -13.35
CA ASP A 31 -22.05 -25.84 -14.45
C ASP A 31 -21.20 -24.56 -14.43
N TYR A 32 -21.80 -23.43 -14.03
CA TYR A 32 -21.07 -22.18 -13.86
C TYR A 32 -20.02 -22.30 -12.75
N SER A 33 -20.37 -22.90 -11.62
CA SER A 33 -19.50 -23.06 -10.45
C SER A 33 -18.29 -23.97 -10.70
N THR A 34 -18.42 -24.95 -11.59
CA THR A 34 -17.32 -25.84 -11.98
C THR A 34 -16.44 -25.24 -13.07
N THR A 35 -17.00 -24.36 -13.90
CA THR A 35 -16.28 -23.74 -15.03
C THR A 35 -15.51 -22.49 -14.62
N TYR A 36 -16.08 -21.66 -13.72
CA TYR A 36 -15.54 -20.34 -13.40
C TYR A 36 -15.13 -20.21 -11.94
N ARG A 37 -14.06 -19.44 -11.71
CA ARG A 37 -13.60 -19.08 -10.37
C ARG A 37 -14.58 -18.07 -9.74
N GLN A 38 -15.23 -18.48 -8.64
CA GLN A 38 -16.24 -17.64 -7.96
C GLN A 38 -15.65 -16.61 -7.00
N ALA A 39 -14.44 -16.85 -6.49
CA ALA A 39 -13.76 -15.93 -5.58
C ALA A 39 -12.28 -15.86 -5.96
N TRP A 40 -11.74 -14.64 -5.92
CA TRP A 40 -10.33 -14.38 -6.14
C TRP A 40 -9.88 -13.23 -5.25
N SER A 41 -8.65 -13.30 -4.78
CA SER A 41 -7.97 -12.22 -4.06
C SER A 41 -6.58 -12.04 -4.64
N ALA A 42 -6.19 -10.78 -4.82
CA ALA A 42 -4.82 -10.41 -5.14
C ALA A 42 -3.89 -10.54 -3.93
N LEU A 43 -4.46 -10.45 -2.72
CA LEU A 43 -3.70 -10.50 -1.48
C LEU A 43 -3.75 -11.91 -0.91
N GLN A 44 -2.61 -12.42 -0.46
CA GLN A 44 -2.54 -13.70 0.24
C GLN A 44 -3.10 -13.59 1.66
N THR A 45 -2.90 -12.44 2.31
CA THR A 45 -3.35 -12.15 3.67
C THR A 45 -3.91 -10.74 3.72
N ASP A 46 -4.90 -10.54 4.58
CA ASP A 46 -5.46 -9.20 4.84
C ASP A 46 -4.37 -8.25 5.33
N LEU A 47 -4.49 -6.99 4.93
CA LEU A 47 -3.63 -5.92 5.45
C LEU A 47 -3.90 -5.69 6.94
N PRO A 48 -2.87 -5.35 7.74
CA PRO A 48 -3.07 -4.85 9.09
C PRO A 48 -4.08 -3.69 9.07
N LEU A 49 -4.90 -3.56 10.11
CA LEU A 49 -5.96 -2.55 10.13
C LEU A 49 -5.44 -1.13 9.91
N ASN A 50 -4.22 -0.83 10.37
CA ASN A 50 -3.58 0.48 10.20
C ASN A 50 -2.87 0.66 8.86
N VAL A 51 -2.93 -0.30 7.94
CA VAL A 51 -2.34 -0.22 6.61
C VAL A 51 -3.44 -0.19 5.55
N HIS A 52 -3.27 0.67 4.56
CA HIS A 52 -4.16 0.76 3.41
C HIS A 52 -3.36 0.71 2.10
N LEU A 53 -3.85 -0.07 1.14
CA LEU A 53 -3.36 -0.08 -0.23
C LEU A 53 -4.04 1.05 -1.01
N LEU A 54 -3.39 2.21 -1.03
CA LEU A 54 -3.90 3.42 -1.68
C LEU A 54 -3.86 3.33 -3.21
N THR A 55 -2.87 2.66 -3.78
CA THR A 55 -2.76 2.48 -5.24
C THR A 55 -2.19 1.11 -5.55
N PHE A 56 -2.82 0.44 -6.50
CA PHE A 56 -2.29 -0.74 -7.18
C PHE A 56 -2.65 -0.63 -8.66
N ASP A 57 -1.70 -0.17 -9.47
CA ASP A 57 -1.93 0.15 -10.88
C ASP A 57 -0.87 -0.49 -11.77
N GLN A 58 -1.28 -1.08 -12.89
CA GLN A 58 -0.38 -1.73 -13.83
C GLN A 58 0.02 -0.74 -14.92
N ILE A 59 1.29 -0.34 -14.92
CA ILE A 59 1.80 0.68 -15.85
C ILE A 59 2.51 0.08 -17.07
N ASP A 60 2.88 -1.20 -16.99
CA ASP A 60 3.45 -1.99 -18.09
C ASP A 60 3.14 -3.48 -17.84
N THR A 61 3.45 -4.34 -18.81
CA THR A 61 3.20 -5.79 -18.81
C THR A 61 3.52 -6.45 -17.47
N ASN A 62 4.69 -6.15 -16.89
CA ASN A 62 5.14 -6.70 -15.61
C ASN A 62 5.47 -5.62 -14.57
N LYS A 63 4.98 -4.38 -14.75
CA LYS A 63 5.33 -3.26 -13.85
C LYS A 63 4.10 -2.66 -13.19
N TYR A 64 4.21 -2.48 -11.89
CA TYR A 64 3.15 -1.98 -11.04
C TYR A 64 3.58 -0.75 -10.26
N LEU A 65 2.72 0.25 -10.21
CA LEU A 65 2.78 1.37 -9.30
C LEU A 65 1.97 1.03 -8.05
N ILE A 66 2.67 0.99 -6.91
CA ILE A 66 2.09 0.61 -5.63
C ILE A 66 2.23 1.77 -4.65
N ARG A 67 1.14 2.14 -3.98
CA ARG A 67 1.16 3.04 -2.83
C ARG A 67 0.52 2.37 -1.65
N VAL A 68 1.27 2.34 -0.55
CA VAL A 68 0.80 1.82 0.73
C VAL A 68 0.98 2.90 1.77
N GLU A 69 -0.01 3.03 2.64
CA GLU A 69 -0.04 4.06 3.65
C GLU A 69 -0.40 3.50 5.03
N ASN A 70 0.11 4.16 6.06
CA ASN A 70 -0.47 4.08 7.39
C ASN A 70 -1.38 5.29 7.58
N TYR A 71 -2.69 5.05 7.60
CA TYR A 71 -3.69 6.12 7.57
C TYR A 71 -4.17 6.57 8.95
N PHE A 72 -3.50 6.09 10.02
CA PHE A 72 -3.66 6.58 11.39
C PHE A 72 -2.63 7.66 11.70
N GLU A 73 -3.07 8.71 12.40
CA GLU A 73 -2.23 9.77 12.95
C GLU A 73 -1.64 9.37 14.30
N LEU A 74 -0.54 10.01 14.69
CA LEU A 74 0.04 9.83 16.02
C LEU A 74 -1.02 10.10 17.10
N HIS A 75 -1.09 9.20 18.08
CA HIS A 75 -2.00 9.30 19.23
C HIS A 75 -3.51 9.23 18.91
N GLU A 76 -3.91 8.80 17.72
CA GLU A 76 -5.34 8.53 17.43
C GLU A 76 -5.87 7.26 18.12
N ASP A 77 -5.03 6.23 18.23
CA ASP A 77 -5.36 4.94 18.85
C ASP A 77 -4.12 4.26 19.47
N ASP A 78 -4.30 3.67 20.65
CA ASP A 78 -3.22 3.04 21.44
C ASP A 78 -2.59 1.82 20.76
N THR A 79 -3.24 1.22 19.77
CA THR A 79 -2.73 0.05 19.04
C THR A 79 -2.31 0.42 17.64
N TYR A 80 -3.13 1.17 16.92
CA TYR A 80 -2.99 1.36 15.48
C TYR A 80 -2.17 2.58 15.07
N SER A 81 -1.97 3.55 15.96
CA SER A 81 -1.13 4.75 15.74
C SER A 81 0.37 4.50 15.94
N HIS A 82 0.86 3.33 15.55
CA HIS A 82 2.25 2.92 15.72
C HIS A 82 2.87 2.53 14.36
N PRO A 83 4.21 2.58 14.22
CA PRO A 83 4.88 2.07 13.04
C PRO A 83 4.56 0.58 12.81
N VAL A 84 4.36 0.22 11.55
CA VAL A 84 4.02 -1.15 11.13
C VAL A 84 4.94 -1.59 10.00
N ILE A 85 5.33 -2.86 10.03
CA ILE A 85 6.15 -3.48 8.98
C ILE A 85 5.24 -4.27 8.04
N VAL A 86 5.41 -4.06 6.74
CA VAL A 86 4.69 -4.77 5.69
C VAL A 86 5.69 -5.47 4.77
N ASP A 87 5.47 -6.76 4.52
CA ASP A 87 6.23 -7.53 3.54
C ASP A 87 5.58 -7.40 2.16
N LEU A 88 6.23 -6.66 1.26
CA LEU A 88 5.71 -6.42 -0.08
C LEU A 88 5.68 -7.69 -0.94
N GLN A 89 6.64 -8.60 -0.80
CA GLN A 89 6.66 -9.84 -1.57
C GLN A 89 5.49 -10.73 -1.18
N LYS A 90 5.23 -10.86 0.12
CA LYS A 90 4.10 -11.63 0.63
C LYS A 90 2.76 -11.02 0.19
N LEU A 91 2.66 -9.70 0.22
CA LEU A 91 1.43 -8.99 -0.14
C LEU A 91 1.06 -9.21 -1.62
N PHE A 92 2.04 -9.17 -2.52
CA PHE A 92 1.82 -9.25 -3.97
C PHE A 92 2.22 -10.59 -4.60
N GLN A 93 2.34 -11.65 -3.80
CA GLN A 93 2.73 -12.97 -4.28
C GLN A 93 1.80 -13.51 -5.38
N SER A 94 0.53 -13.11 -5.39
CA SER A 94 -0.42 -13.55 -6.43
C SER A 94 -0.09 -13.02 -7.82
N GLN A 95 0.75 -11.98 -7.92
CA GLN A 95 1.11 -11.31 -9.18
C GLN A 95 2.43 -11.82 -9.75
N GLY A 96 3.28 -12.44 -8.91
CA GLY A 96 4.59 -12.96 -9.31
C GLY A 96 5.64 -12.77 -8.22
N VAL A 97 6.89 -13.10 -8.55
CA VAL A 97 8.04 -12.83 -7.70
C VAL A 97 8.57 -11.44 -8.03
N ILE A 98 8.80 -10.60 -7.02
CA ILE A 98 9.37 -9.26 -7.22
C ILE A 98 10.82 -9.40 -7.66
N SER A 99 11.10 -8.99 -8.90
CA SER A 99 12.45 -9.03 -9.49
C SER A 99 13.17 -7.69 -9.41
N ASP A 100 12.43 -6.58 -9.37
CA ASP A 100 12.98 -5.24 -9.20
C ASP A 100 12.01 -4.36 -8.38
N ILE A 101 12.57 -3.47 -7.56
CA ILE A 101 11.81 -2.51 -6.77
C ILE A 101 12.56 -1.20 -6.67
N ALA A 102 11.86 -0.08 -6.88
CA ALA A 102 12.37 1.26 -6.66
C ALA A 102 11.37 2.07 -5.84
N GLU A 103 11.84 2.67 -4.74
CA GLU A 103 11.05 3.64 -3.99
C GLU A 103 11.09 5.00 -4.69
N MET A 104 9.90 5.57 -4.90
CA MET A 104 9.69 6.81 -5.63
C MET A 104 9.12 7.88 -4.70
N ILE A 105 9.24 9.15 -5.10
CA ILE A 105 8.45 10.20 -4.47
C ILE A 105 6.94 9.99 -4.74
N LEU A 106 6.07 10.70 -4.02
CA LEU A 106 4.61 10.50 -4.08
C LEU A 106 4.02 10.51 -5.50
N THR A 107 4.54 11.39 -6.36
CA THR A 107 4.17 11.57 -7.77
C THR A 107 4.73 10.51 -8.72
N ALA A 108 5.55 9.57 -8.22
CA ALA A 108 6.15 8.47 -8.98
C ALA A 108 7.06 8.88 -10.16
N ASN A 109 7.54 10.13 -10.21
CA ASN A 109 8.34 10.67 -11.31
C ASN A 109 9.83 10.88 -10.96
N LEU A 110 10.24 10.60 -9.73
CA LEU A 110 11.63 10.70 -9.25
C LEU A 110 11.87 9.61 -8.20
N ARG A 111 13.05 8.99 -8.21
CA ARG A 111 13.46 8.07 -7.14
C ARG A 111 13.62 8.82 -5.83
N ILE A 112 13.29 8.17 -4.72
CA ILE A 112 13.39 8.81 -3.41
C ILE A 112 14.83 9.22 -3.07
N THR A 113 15.81 8.43 -3.52
CA THR A 113 17.25 8.66 -3.34
C THR A 113 17.78 9.88 -4.09
N ASP A 114 17.10 10.26 -5.18
CA ASP A 114 17.50 11.39 -6.03
C ASP A 114 16.83 12.70 -5.58
N MET A 115 15.91 12.63 -4.61
CA MET A 115 15.19 13.78 -4.08
C MET A 115 16.14 14.70 -3.30
N LYS A 116 16.20 15.97 -3.72
CA LYS A 116 16.90 17.03 -3.00
C LYS A 116 15.88 17.98 -2.37
N ARG A 117 15.93 18.13 -1.06
CA ARG A 117 15.10 19.08 -0.32
C ARG A 117 15.95 20.25 0.18
N LEU A 118 15.35 21.44 0.21
CA LEU A 118 15.95 22.58 0.88
C LEU A 118 15.95 22.32 2.39
N GLU A 119 17.06 22.67 3.03
CA GLU A 119 17.20 22.60 4.48
C GLU A 119 16.89 23.98 5.06
N TRP A 120 15.95 24.01 6.02
CA TRP A 120 15.55 25.20 6.74
C TRP A 120 15.92 25.05 8.20
N VAL A 121 16.37 26.17 8.79
CA VAL A 121 16.51 26.33 10.23
C VAL A 121 15.34 27.18 10.71
N THR A 122 14.52 26.61 11.58
CA THR A 122 13.37 27.31 12.15
C THR A 122 13.77 28.14 13.37
N THR A 123 12.90 29.06 13.80
CA THR A 123 13.17 29.98 14.92
C THR A 123 13.38 29.27 16.26
N ASP A 124 12.89 28.05 16.41
CA ASP A 124 13.12 27.14 17.54
C ASP A 124 14.38 26.26 17.35
N ASN A 125 15.23 26.61 16.39
CA ASN A 125 16.50 25.96 16.06
C ASN A 125 16.36 24.47 15.68
N ARG A 126 15.19 24.07 15.15
CA ARG A 126 14.99 22.74 14.56
C ARG A 126 15.44 22.75 13.11
N SER A 127 16.06 21.65 12.70
CA SER A 127 16.44 21.43 11.31
C SER A 127 15.33 20.70 10.58
N SER A 128 15.00 21.15 9.37
CA SER A 128 14.09 20.42 8.47
C SER A 128 14.79 19.26 7.72
N LYS A 129 16.03 18.92 8.10
CA LYS A 129 16.78 17.86 7.45
C LYS A 129 16.07 16.52 7.64
N ILE A 130 15.82 15.86 6.52
CA ILE A 130 15.24 14.52 6.48
C ILE A 130 16.35 13.58 6.05
N ASP A 131 16.55 12.49 6.79
CA ASP A 131 17.38 11.38 6.32
C ASP A 131 16.65 10.70 5.17
N VAL A 132 17.17 10.91 3.95
CA VAL A 132 16.68 10.21 2.76
C VAL A 132 16.95 8.72 2.98
N LYS A 133 15.88 7.92 2.97
CA LYS A 133 15.97 6.46 3.13
C LYS A 133 16.94 5.91 2.07
N LYS A 134 17.79 4.97 2.49
CA LYS A 134 18.65 4.21 1.57
C LYS A 134 17.78 3.45 0.58
N ASP A 135 18.33 3.24 -0.62
CA ASP A 135 17.65 2.46 -1.65
C ASP A 135 17.28 1.08 -1.11
N LEU A 136 16.06 0.64 -1.42
CA LEU A 136 15.58 -0.67 -0.99
C LEU A 136 16.41 -1.76 -1.66
N SER A 137 16.81 -2.77 -0.88
CA SER A 137 17.45 -3.96 -1.44
C SER A 137 16.39 -5.02 -1.67
N LEU A 138 16.48 -5.76 -2.78
CA LEU A 138 15.66 -6.96 -3.01
C LEU A 138 15.77 -8.01 -1.89
N LYS A 139 16.83 -7.94 -1.06
CA LYS A 139 17.00 -8.81 0.11
C LYS A 139 16.12 -8.41 1.30
N ASP A 140 15.58 -7.18 1.30
CA ASP A 140 14.74 -6.66 2.37
C ASP A 140 13.53 -5.91 1.79
N LEU A 141 12.45 -6.68 1.55
CA LEU A 141 11.16 -6.18 1.09
C LEU A 141 10.22 -5.85 2.25
N ASN A 142 10.74 -5.82 3.48
CA ASN A 142 10.03 -5.37 4.66
C ASN A 142 10.09 -3.86 4.75
N ILE A 143 8.97 -3.21 4.50
CA ILE A 143 8.87 -1.77 4.58
C ILE A 143 8.28 -1.35 5.92
N LEU A 144 8.98 -0.45 6.62
CA LEU A 144 8.41 0.28 7.76
C LEU A 144 7.52 1.42 7.24
N LEU A 145 6.30 1.50 7.77
CA LEU A 145 5.35 2.59 7.58
C LEU A 145 5.05 3.23 8.94
N ASN A 146 5.49 4.48 9.11
CA ASN A 146 5.16 5.29 10.28
C ASN A 146 3.73 5.86 10.16
N PRO A 147 3.11 6.30 11.27
CA PRO A 147 1.81 6.99 11.23
C PRO A 147 1.79 8.11 10.18
N MET A 148 0.71 8.18 9.40
CA MET A 148 0.50 9.11 8.26
C MET A 148 1.54 9.03 7.13
N GLU A 149 2.40 8.01 7.11
CA GLU A 149 3.36 7.83 6.03
C GLU A 149 2.71 7.14 4.82
N ILE A 150 2.90 7.73 3.64
CA ILE A 150 2.58 7.10 2.35
C ILE A 150 3.91 6.81 1.65
N ARG A 151 4.13 5.54 1.27
CA ARG A 151 5.30 5.15 0.46
C ARG A 151 4.87 4.67 -0.90
N THR A 152 5.62 5.09 -1.92
CA THR A 152 5.34 4.82 -3.34
C THR A 152 6.44 3.94 -3.90
N PHE A 153 6.06 2.85 -4.56
CA PHE A 153 6.98 1.88 -5.14
C PHE A 153 6.65 1.64 -6.60
N LEU A 154 7.69 1.56 -7.41
CA LEU A 154 7.63 0.93 -8.72
C LEU A 154 8.17 -0.49 -8.57
N VAL A 155 7.36 -1.49 -8.91
CA VAL A 155 7.68 -2.90 -8.73
C VAL A 155 7.63 -3.60 -10.08
N THR A 156 8.65 -4.42 -10.37
CA THR A 156 8.65 -5.35 -11.50
C THR A 156 8.50 -6.77 -10.98
N VAL A 157 7.64 -7.57 -11.62
CA VAL A 157 7.40 -8.98 -11.27
C VAL A 157 7.84 -9.93 -12.38
N GLU A 158 8.26 -11.13 -11.99
CA GLU A 158 8.56 -12.28 -12.86
C GLU A 158 7.62 -13.46 -12.60
#